data_AF-A0A661II50-F1
#
_entry.id   AF-A0A661II50-F1
#
_cell.length_a   1.000
_cell.length_b   1.000
_cell.length_c   1.000
_cell.angle_alpha   90.00
_cell.angle_beta   90.00
_cell.angle_gamma   90.00
#
_symmetry.space_group_name_H-M   'P 1'
#
loop_
_entity.id
_entity.type
_entity.pdbx_description
1 polymer ?
#
loop_
_entity_poly.entity_id
_entity_poly.type
_entity_poly.pdbx_seq_one_letter_code
_entity_poly.pdbx_strand_id
1 'polypeptide(L)' 'MEGRLKEIAEGIRSIKRLAEGLLEKGSEMEAVKRNVKRVLATVRILELEVCDVVEVLGGSKRENG' A
#
# COMPACT_ATOMS: atom_id res chain seq x y z
N MET A 1 15.09 -7.93 -10.61
CA MET A 1 14.80 -6.86 -9.63
C MET A 1 13.35 -6.41 -9.71
N GLU A 2 12.84 -6.15 -10.91
CA GLU A 2 11.45 -5.73 -11.16
C GLU A 2 10.37 -6.68 -10.60
N GLY A 3 10.55 -8.01 -10.70
CA GLY A 3 9.60 -8.99 -10.13
C GLY A 3 9.43 -8.88 -8.62
N ARG A 4 10.56 -8.78 -7.88
CA ARG A 4 10.55 -8.60 -6.42
C ARG A 4 9.88 -7.29 -6.00
N LEU A 5 10.05 -6.21 -6.77
CA LEU A 5 9.39 -4.93 -6.51
C LEU A 5 7.87 -5.02 -6.67
N LYS A 6 7.39 -5.76 -7.68
CA LYS A 6 5.96 -6.00 -7.89
C LYS A 6 5.35 -6.82 -6.75
N GLU A 7 6.02 -7.88 -6.32
CA GLU A 7 5.59 -8.70 -5.18
C GLU A 7 5.49 -7.88 -3.88
N ILE A 8 6.46 -7.01 -3.62
CA ILE A 8 6.44 -6.11 -2.45
C ILE A 8 5.27 -5.11 -2.57
N ALA A 9 5.07 -4.51 -3.74
CA ALA A 9 3.95 -3.58 -3.96
C ALA A 9 2.58 -4.25 -3.76
N GLU A 10 2.41 -5.50 -4.21
CA GLU A 10 1.20 -6.30 -3.95
C GLU A 10 1.00 -6.60 -2.46
N GLY A 11 2.08 -6.89 -1.74
CA GLY A 11 2.09 -7.04 -0.29
C GLY A 11 1.60 -5.76 0.42
N ILE A 12 2.17 -4.60 0.08
CA ILE A 12 1.79 -3.30 0.65
C ILE A 12 0.30 -3.00 0.40
N ARG A 13 -0.18 -3.20 -0.83
CA ARG A 13 -1.60 -3.02 -1.19
C ARG A 13 -2.52 -3.98 -0.43
N SER A 14 -2.06 -5.20 -0.13
CA SER A 14 -2.84 -6.16 0.65
C SER A 14 -2.96 -5.76 2.11
N ILE A 15 -1.87 -5.25 2.73
CA ILE A 15 -1.90 -4.71 4.09
C ILE A 15 -2.89 -3.54 4.17
N LYS A 16 -2.88 -2.63 3.19
CA LYS A 16 -3.82 -1.52 3.10
C LYS A 16 -5.27 -1.97 3.14
N ARG A 17 -5.65 -2.89 2.24
CA ARG A 17 -7.03 -3.41 2.15
C ARG A 17 -7.48 -4.06 3.47
N LEU A 18 -6.60 -4.84 4.09
CA LEU A 18 -6.90 -5.48 5.38
C LEU A 18 -7.06 -4.44 6.50
N ALA A 19 -6.19 -3.42 6.54
CA ALA A 19 -6.28 -2.34 7.51
C ALA A 19 -7.55 -1.49 7.32
N GLU A 20 -7.91 -1.14 6.08
CA GLU A 20 -9.17 -0.45 5.76
C GLU A 20 -10.38 -1.27 6.21
N GLY A 21 -10.40 -2.58 5.95
CA GLY A 21 -11.46 -3.48 6.42
C GLY A 21 -11.53 -3.60 7.95
N LEU A 22 -10.39 -3.54 8.65
CA LEU A 22 -10.37 -3.48 10.12
C LEU A 22 -10.89 -2.13 10.65
N LEU A 23 -10.62 -1.03 9.95
CA LEU A 23 -11.12 0.29 10.35
C LEU A 23 -12.64 0.36 10.26
N GLU A 24 -13.21 -0.22 9.21
CA GLU A 24 -14.64 -0.29 8.98
C GLU A 24 -15.34 -1.15 10.06
N LYS A 25 -14.86 -2.38 10.26
CA LYS A 25 -15.43 -3.34 11.23
C LYS A 25 -15.21 -2.93 12.69
N GLY A 26 -14.10 -2.24 12.98
CA GLY A 26 -13.72 -1.79 14.32
C GLY A 26 -14.09 -0.34 14.62
N SER A 27 -15.02 0.25 13.88
CA SER A 27 -15.34 1.69 13.94
C SER A 27 -15.89 2.17 15.29
N GLU A 28 -16.45 1.27 16.11
CA GLU A 28 -16.91 1.57 17.47
C GLU A 28 -15.82 1.41 18.54
N MET A 29 -14.68 0.79 18.17
CA MET A 29 -13.58 0.52 19.09
C MET A 29 -12.48 1.57 18.89
N GLU A 30 -12.47 2.59 19.74
CA GLU A 30 -11.50 3.71 19.65
C GLU A 30 -10.03 3.27 19.63
N ALA A 31 -9.69 2.21 20.37
CA ALA A 31 -8.35 1.62 20.33
C ALA A 31 -8.01 1.02 18.96
N VAL A 32 -8.96 0.34 18.32
CA VAL A 32 -8.79 -0.22 16.98
C VAL A 32 -8.63 0.92 15.97
N LYS A 33 -9.53 1.92 15.97
CA LYS A 33 -9.44 3.09 15.10
C LYS A 33 -8.08 3.78 15.17
N ARG A 34 -7.59 4.09 16.37
CA ARG A 34 -6.29 4.78 16.54
C ARG A 34 -5.14 3.95 16.00
N ASN A 35 -5.11 2.64 16.28
CA ASN A 35 -4.01 1.78 15.85
C ASN A 35 -4.06 1.52 14.34
N VAL A 36 -5.24 1.26 13.79
CA VAL A 36 -5.42 1.04 12.35
C VAL A 36 -5.07 2.29 11.55
N LYS A 37 -5.41 3.50 12.03
CA LYS A 37 -4.97 4.76 11.40
C LYS A 37 -3.45 4.91 11.37
N ARG A 38 -2.73 4.48 12.42
CA ARG A 38 -1.26 4.48 12.42
C ARG A 38 -0.69 3.51 11.40
N VAL A 39 -1.26 2.30 11.33
CA VAL A 39 -0.88 1.31 10.30
C VAL A 39 -1.07 1.89 8.90
N LEU A 40 -2.23 2.50 8.63
CA LEU A 40 -2.51 3.13 7.33
C LEU A 40 -1.53 4.27 7.00
N ALA A 41 -1.11 5.06 7.98
CA ALA A 41 -0.09 6.10 7.79
C ALA A 41 1.26 5.50 7.40
N THR A 42 1.72 4.44 8.07
CA THR A 42 2.96 3.74 7.70
C THR A 42 2.85 3.07 6.33
N VAL A 43 1.71 2.44 6.02
CA VAL A 43 1.44 1.84 4.71
C VAL A 43 1.49 2.89 3.61
N ARG A 44 0.98 4.11 3.85
CA ARG A 44 1.04 5.20 2.87
C ARG A 44 2.48 5.61 2.55
N ILE A 45 3.38 5.62 3.53
CA ILE A 45 4.81 5.88 3.31
C ILE A 45 5.40 4.79 2.40
N LEU A 46 5.12 3.51 2.69
CA LEU A 46 5.59 2.40 1.87
C LEU A 46 5.02 2.44 0.44
N GLU A 47 3.78 2.89 0.25
CA GLU A 47 3.21 3.10 -1.08
C GLU A 47 4.03 4.14 -1.87
N LEU A 48 4.36 5.29 -1.27
CA LEU A 48 5.15 6.33 -1.92
C LEU A 48 6.57 5.86 -2.27
N GLU A 49 7.17 5.04 -1.41
CA GLU A 49 8.55 4.56 -1.60
C GLU A 49 8.66 3.40 -2.60
N VAL A 50 7.63 2.58 -2.74
CA VAL A 50 7.70 1.33 -3.52
C VAL A 50 6.70 1.31 -4.67
N CYS A 51 5.42 1.60 -4.42
CA CYS A 51 4.38 1.53 -5.45
C CYS A 51 4.59 2.61 -6.51
N ASP A 52 4.90 3.84 -6.12
CA ASP A 52 5.15 4.94 -7.06
C ASP A 52 6.38 4.64 -7.93
N VAL A 53 7.42 4.04 -7.34
CA VAL A 53 8.62 3.59 -8.07
C VAL A 53 8.29 2.50 -9.10
N VAL A 54 7.44 1.52 -8.73
CA VAL A 54 6.98 0.48 -9.65
C VAL A 54 6.17 1.07 -10.81
N GLU A 55 5.34 2.07 -10.55
CA GLU A 55 4.53 2.74 -11.58
C GLU A 55 5.39 3.52 -12.56
N VAL A 56 6.38 4.27 -12.07
CA VAL A 56 7.36 4.97 -12.92
C VAL A 56 8.16 3.97 -13.78
N LEU A 57 8.70 2.91 -13.17
CA LEU A 57 9.49 1.90 -13.89
C LEU A 57 8.66 1.08 -14.89
N GLY A 58 7.37 0.86 -14.61
CA GLY A 58 6.44 0.17 -15.50
C GLY A 58 5.89 1.04 -16.63
N GLY A 59 5.86 2.37 -16.44
CA GLY A 59 5.40 3.36 -17.41
C GLY A 59 6.38 3.62 -18.56
N SER A 60 7.69 3.48 -18.33
CA SER A 60 8.73 3.74 -19.34
C SER A 60 8.74 2.78 -20.54
N LYS A 61 7.87 1.76 -20.59
CA LYS A 61 7.72 0.86 -21.76
C LYS A 61 6.67 1.32 -22.77
N ARG A 62 6.03 2.47 -22.59
CA ARG A 62 4.98 2.98 -23.51
C ARG A 62 5.39 4.20 -24.35
N GLU A 63 6.68 4.41 -24.54
CA GLU A 63 7.22 5.41 -25.47
C GLU A 63 8.36 4.77 -26.27
N ASN A 64 8.00 3.91 -27.23
CA ASN A 64 8.73 3.56 -28.46
C ASN A 64 8.14 2.26 -29.04
N GLY A 65 7.21 2.40 -30.00
CA GLY A 65 6.63 1.28 -30.76
C GLY A 65 5.23 1.57 -31.25
#